data_AF-A0A1Q1FKX1-F1
#
_entry.id   AF-A0A1Q1FKX1-F1
#
_cell.length_a   1.000
_cell.length_b   1.000
_cell.length_c   1.000
_cell.angle_alpha   90.00
_cell.angle_beta   90.00
_cell.angle_gamma   90.00
#
_symmetry.space_group_name_H-M   'P 1'
#
loop_
_entity.id
_entity.type
_entity.pdbx_description
1 polymer ?
#
loop_
_entity_poly.entity_id
_entity_poly.type
_entity_poly.pdbx_seq_one_letter_code
_entity_poly.pdbx_strand_id
1 'polypeptide(L)'
;MLVVSGLSIYLRGYLVPGTPALTKRFLPASVLNWFGKTPVSESAITESAQFLRDGGLVRYCPTTDDVRLVEGVRTEWHERMDAITVELIHERFGKLLEAEDIEIQKRGEGVHVVADEIVAVKRRTTVALRVDAAAIPLLRDRCPDWETLSIDEKDELLRTLRVFLETCPSCGEELAHDTDEVESCCSTQEVYTLSCEGCDRRLSEVPSNS
;
A
#
# COMPACT_ATOMS: atom_id res chain seq x y z
N MET A 1 -12.93 49.90 17.13
CA MET A 1 -11.53 49.77 16.64
C MET A 1 -10.65 49.58 17.86
N LEU A 2 -9.86 48.54 18.06
CA LEU A 2 -9.35 47.46 17.23
C LEU A 2 -9.25 46.21 18.12
N VAL A 3 -9.60 45.06 17.55
CA VAL A 3 -9.45 43.71 18.11
C VAL A 3 -7.95 43.40 18.21
N VAL A 4 -7.49 42.92 19.36
CA VAL A 4 -6.20 42.19 19.46
C VAL A 4 -6.51 40.82 20.07
N SER A 5 -6.83 39.90 19.18
CA SER A 5 -6.81 38.46 19.42
C SER A 5 -5.36 37.99 19.43
N GLY A 6 -4.95 37.24 20.46
CA GLY A 6 -3.64 36.62 20.45
C GLY A 6 -3.12 36.09 21.78
N LEU A 7 -3.95 35.43 22.60
CA LEU A 7 -3.45 34.61 23.70
C LEU A 7 -4.52 33.66 24.27
N SER A 8 -5.07 32.76 23.44
CA SER A 8 -6.05 31.76 23.90
C SER A 8 -5.75 30.36 23.37
N ILE A 9 -4.48 29.93 23.46
CA ILE A 9 -4.14 28.52 23.37
C ILE A 9 -3.19 28.22 24.53
N TYR A 10 -3.71 28.27 25.76
CA TYR A 10 -2.99 27.78 26.95
C TYR A 10 -3.87 26.96 27.89
N LEU A 11 -5.13 26.68 27.56
CA LEU A 11 -6.03 25.98 28.49
C LEU A 11 -6.97 25.02 27.76
N ARG A 12 -6.44 23.87 27.34
CA ARG A 12 -7.20 22.62 27.34
C ARG A 12 -6.21 21.46 27.44
N GLY A 13 -6.01 21.02 28.67
CA GLY A 13 -5.12 19.93 29.00
C GLY A 13 -5.48 18.67 28.22
N TYR A 14 -4.49 18.17 27.47
CA TYR A 14 -4.24 16.75 27.35
C TYR A 14 -2.88 16.48 27.98
N LEU A 15 -2.90 16.36 29.30
CA LEU A 15 -1.95 15.56 30.04
C LEU A 15 -2.49 14.13 29.90
N VAL A 16 -1.99 13.36 28.93
CA VAL A 16 -2.18 11.91 28.90
C VAL A 16 -1.04 11.32 29.74
N PRO A 17 -1.28 10.90 30.99
CA PRO A 17 -0.28 10.16 31.74
C PRO A 17 -0.22 8.75 31.14
N GLY A 18 0.94 8.38 30.62
CA GLY A 18 1.12 7.10 29.91
C GLY A 18 1.33 7.26 28.40
N THR A 19 1.91 8.36 27.94
CA THR A 19 2.63 8.32 26.67
C THR A 19 3.63 7.15 26.74
N PRO A 20 3.60 6.16 25.81
CA PRO A 20 4.82 5.45 25.53
C PRO A 20 5.74 6.50 24.90
N ALA A 21 6.57 7.08 25.74
CA ALA A 21 7.71 7.85 25.30
C ALA A 21 8.53 6.94 24.38
N LEU A 22 8.78 7.41 23.15
CA LEU A 22 9.80 6.92 22.19
C LEU A 22 9.46 5.78 21.21
N THR A 23 8.20 5.48 20.90
CA THR A 23 7.90 4.31 20.05
C THR A 23 7.65 4.65 18.57
N LYS A 24 8.44 4.08 17.65
CA LYS A 24 8.30 4.02 16.16
C LYS A 24 9.14 4.96 15.29
N ARG A 25 10.18 5.59 15.82
CA ARG A 25 11.10 6.42 15.01
C ARG A 25 11.78 5.55 13.95
N PHE A 26 11.38 5.72 12.69
CA PHE A 26 11.93 5.16 11.45
C PHE A 26 11.40 3.81 10.93
N LEU A 27 10.33 3.25 11.52
CA LEU A 27 9.61 2.04 11.03
C LEU A 27 10.54 0.90 10.58
N PRO A 28 11.19 0.25 11.56
CA PRO A 28 11.16 -1.20 11.56
C PRO A 28 11.07 -1.71 13.00
N ALA A 29 9.86 -2.13 13.35
CA ALA A 29 9.51 -3.02 14.46
C ALA A 29 7.98 -3.29 14.43
N SER A 30 7.34 -3.19 13.25
CA SER A 30 5.88 -3.00 13.11
C SER A 30 5.51 -3.11 11.62
N VAL A 31 5.95 -4.12 10.88
CA VAL A 31 5.25 -5.42 10.83
C VAL A 31 5.08 -6.13 12.17
N LEU A 32 6.01 -6.01 13.13
CA LEU A 32 5.99 -6.71 14.41
C LEU A 32 4.82 -6.38 15.37
N ASN A 33 3.79 -5.67 14.91
CA ASN A 33 2.52 -5.51 15.64
C ASN A 33 1.29 -5.48 14.68
N TRP A 34 1.45 -5.91 13.42
CA TRP A 34 0.39 -6.02 12.40
C TRP A 34 -0.67 -7.07 12.82
N PHE A 35 -1.54 -6.90 13.79
CA PHE A 35 -2.70 -6.01 13.70
C PHE A 35 -3.59 -6.32 14.90
N GLY A 36 -3.11 -6.20 16.15
CA GLY A 36 -3.80 -6.81 17.30
C GLY A 36 -5.32 -6.55 17.40
N LYS A 37 -6.11 -7.46 16.81
CA LYS A 37 -7.58 -7.58 16.71
C LYS A 37 -8.31 -6.80 15.58
N THR A 38 -9.30 -7.48 14.99
CA THR A 38 -9.78 -7.41 13.59
C THR A 38 -11.21 -6.81 13.44
N PRO A 39 -11.73 -6.42 12.22
CA PRO A 39 -11.74 -7.22 10.97
C PRO A 39 -11.58 -6.47 9.62
N VAL A 40 -10.40 -6.55 9.02
CA VAL A 40 -10.12 -7.21 7.71
C VAL A 40 -8.99 -8.18 8.08
N SER A 41 -9.14 -9.49 7.85
CA SER A 41 -8.50 -10.46 8.75
C SER A 41 -6.99 -10.25 8.83
N GLU A 42 -6.50 -9.91 10.03
CA GLU A 42 -5.10 -9.87 10.45
C GLU A 42 -4.31 -11.12 9.97
N SER A 43 -5.01 -12.23 9.70
CA SER A 43 -4.49 -13.41 9.01
C SER A 43 -4.12 -13.18 7.54
N ALA A 44 -4.94 -12.52 6.73
CA ALA A 44 -4.79 -12.48 5.27
C ALA A 44 -3.58 -11.64 4.82
N ILE A 45 -3.28 -10.54 5.52
CA ILE A 45 -2.08 -9.74 5.26
C ILE A 45 -0.81 -10.49 5.74
N THR A 46 -0.90 -11.21 6.85
CA THR A 46 0.20 -12.06 7.35
C THR A 46 0.48 -13.23 6.41
N GLU A 47 -0.57 -13.87 5.90
CA GLU A 47 -0.53 -14.93 4.89
C GLU A 47 0.03 -14.40 3.57
N SER A 48 -0.41 -13.23 3.11
CA SER A 48 0.12 -12.56 1.93
C SER A 48 1.62 -12.25 2.07
N ALA A 49 2.04 -11.69 3.20
CA ALA A 49 3.46 -11.43 3.45
C ALA A 49 4.29 -12.71 3.52
N GLN A 50 3.72 -13.81 4.03
CA GLN A 50 4.37 -15.12 4.00
C GLN A 50 4.46 -15.67 2.57
N PHE A 51 3.39 -15.60 1.80
CA PHE A 51 3.37 -16.00 0.39
C PHE A 51 4.42 -15.25 -0.45
N LEU A 52 4.56 -13.94 -0.22
CA LEU A 52 5.60 -13.12 -0.85
C LEU A 52 7.02 -13.51 -0.40
N ARG A 53 7.21 -13.94 0.86
CA ARG A 53 8.49 -14.48 1.33
C ARG A 53 8.82 -15.83 0.70
N ASP A 54 7.84 -16.71 0.60
CA ASP A 54 8.00 -18.05 0.03
C ASP A 54 8.33 -17.97 -1.46
N GLY A 55 7.77 -16.98 -2.18
CA GLY A 55 8.19 -16.62 -3.53
C GLY A 55 9.52 -15.86 -3.64
N GLY A 56 10.17 -15.54 -2.51
CA GLY A 56 11.45 -14.82 -2.49
C GLY A 56 11.37 -13.37 -2.96
N LEU A 57 10.18 -12.75 -2.93
CA LEU A 57 10.00 -11.33 -3.26
C LEU A 57 10.45 -10.42 -2.11
N VAL A 58 10.22 -10.87 -0.88
CA VAL A 58 10.60 -10.17 0.35
C VAL A 58 11.39 -11.08 1.27
N ARG A 59 12.21 -10.49 2.16
CA ARG A 59 13.06 -11.20 3.13
C ARG A 59 13.03 -10.52 4.48
N TYR A 60 13.30 -11.29 5.54
CA TYR A 60 13.56 -10.72 6.85
C TYR A 60 14.95 -10.05 6.89
N CYS A 61 15.03 -8.91 7.56
CA CYS A 61 16.26 -8.16 7.81
C CYS A 61 16.52 -8.10 9.32
N PRO A 62 17.55 -8.82 9.83
CA PRO A 62 17.79 -8.91 11.28
C PRO A 62 18.32 -7.61 11.89
N THR A 63 18.90 -6.72 11.08
CA THR A 63 19.45 -5.44 11.55
C THR A 63 18.35 -4.46 11.95
N THR A 64 17.25 -4.49 11.21
CA THR A 64 16.10 -3.60 11.38
C THR A 64 14.92 -4.31 12.04
N ASP A 65 14.96 -5.65 12.14
CA ASP A 65 13.86 -6.48 12.64
C ASP A 65 12.56 -6.27 11.84
N ASP A 66 12.68 -6.29 10.51
CA ASP A 66 11.57 -6.09 9.57
C ASP A 66 11.63 -6.99 8.34
N VAL A 67 10.59 -6.90 7.50
CA VAL A 67 10.52 -7.56 6.19
C VAL A 67 10.72 -6.50 5.11
N ARG A 68 11.60 -6.77 4.14
CA ARG A 68 11.97 -5.85 3.06
C ARG A 68 11.96 -6.54 1.71
N LEU A 69 11.82 -5.77 0.63
CA LEU A 69 12.06 -6.29 -0.72
C LEU A 69 13.47 -6.89 -0.83
N VAL A 70 13.56 -8.02 -1.53
CA VAL A 70 14.85 -8.55 -1.96
C VAL A 70 15.45 -7.59 -2.98
N GLU A 71 16.75 -7.28 -2.87
CA GLU A 71 17.40 -6.25 -3.68
C GLU A 71 17.22 -6.46 -5.19
N GLY A 72 17.46 -7.68 -5.67
CA GLY A 72 17.27 -8.01 -7.08
C GLY A 72 15.81 -7.85 -7.53
N VAL A 73 14.85 -8.14 -6.66
CA VAL A 73 13.41 -7.97 -6.93
C VAL A 73 13.04 -6.49 -6.95
N ARG A 74 13.61 -5.67 -6.05
CA ARG A 74 13.46 -4.21 -6.08
C ARG A 74 13.90 -3.66 -7.43
N THR A 75 15.11 -3.99 -7.88
CA THR A 75 15.63 -3.53 -9.18
C THR A 75 14.76 -4.02 -10.33
N GLU A 76 14.44 -5.32 -10.39
CA GLU A 76 13.57 -5.91 -11.42
C GLU A 76 12.21 -5.22 -11.50
N TRP A 77 11.62 -4.87 -10.36
CA TRP A 77 10.30 -4.28 -10.29
C TRP A 77 10.30 -2.83 -10.74
N HIS A 78 11.29 -2.04 -10.33
CA HIS A 78 11.46 -0.67 -10.80
C HIS A 78 11.70 -0.61 -12.32
N GLU A 79 12.55 -1.47 -12.88
CA GLU A 79 12.75 -1.56 -14.34
C GLU A 79 11.43 -1.88 -15.07
N ARG A 80 10.60 -2.78 -14.52
CA ARG A 80 9.28 -3.06 -15.06
C ARG A 80 8.31 -1.88 -14.94
N MET A 81 8.40 -1.08 -13.88
CA MET A 81 7.59 0.14 -13.71
C MET A 81 7.99 1.24 -14.69
N ASP A 82 9.26 1.29 -15.10
CA ASP A 82 9.76 2.26 -16.07
C ASP A 82 9.39 1.87 -17.50
N ALA A 83 9.36 0.57 -17.80
CA ALA A 83 9.01 0.05 -19.13
C ALA A 83 7.50 -0.04 -19.40
N ILE A 84 6.65 0.21 -18.41
CA ILE A 84 5.22 -0.06 -18.51
C ILE A 84 4.48 1.04 -19.31
N THR A 85 3.61 0.60 -20.23
CA THR A 85 2.75 1.47 -21.04
C THR A 85 1.29 1.26 -20.68
N VAL A 86 0.39 2.11 -21.20
CA VAL A 86 -1.06 1.93 -21.00
C VAL A 86 -1.53 0.60 -21.57
N GLU A 87 -1.02 0.22 -22.74
CA GLU A 87 -1.32 -1.04 -23.41
C GLU A 87 -0.89 -2.24 -22.56
N LEU A 88 0.28 -2.17 -21.93
CA LEU A 88 0.73 -3.21 -21.00
C LEU A 88 -0.11 -3.28 -19.72
N ILE A 89 -0.63 -2.14 -19.23
CA ILE A 89 -1.57 -2.14 -18.10
C ILE A 89 -2.87 -2.86 -18.53
N HIS A 90 -3.41 -2.54 -19.70
CA HIS A 90 -4.60 -3.20 -20.25
C HIS A 90 -4.37 -4.71 -20.42
N GLU A 91 -3.26 -5.11 -21.05
CA GLU A 91 -2.93 -6.52 -21.25
C GLU A 91 -2.84 -7.30 -19.93
N ARG A 92 -2.13 -6.74 -18.94
CA ARG A 92 -1.86 -7.44 -17.69
C ARG A 92 -3.09 -7.54 -16.79
N PHE A 93 -3.88 -6.47 -16.68
CA PHE A 93 -5.13 -6.52 -15.92
C PHE A 93 -6.21 -7.31 -16.67
N GLY A 94 -6.27 -7.28 -18.00
CA GLY A 94 -7.20 -8.11 -18.77
C GLY A 94 -6.93 -9.60 -18.53
N LYS A 95 -5.66 -10.02 -18.58
CA LYS A 95 -5.25 -11.38 -18.22
C LYS A 95 -5.51 -11.72 -16.75
N LEU A 96 -5.28 -10.78 -15.83
CA LEU A 96 -5.52 -11.00 -14.40
C LEU A 96 -6.99 -11.26 -14.10
N LEU A 97 -7.87 -10.50 -14.77
CA LEU A 97 -9.32 -10.51 -14.58
C LEU A 97 -10.02 -11.52 -15.49
N GLU A 98 -9.28 -12.23 -16.35
CA GLU A 98 -9.81 -13.14 -17.37
C GLU A 98 -10.86 -12.47 -18.29
N ALA A 99 -10.68 -11.17 -18.55
CA ALA A 99 -11.59 -10.35 -19.34
C ALA A 99 -11.04 -10.10 -20.75
N GLU A 100 -11.91 -10.12 -21.76
CA GLU A 100 -11.53 -9.82 -23.15
C GLU A 100 -11.15 -8.35 -23.35
N ASP A 101 -11.85 -7.45 -22.66
CA ASP A 101 -11.57 -6.02 -22.65
C ASP A 101 -11.76 -5.44 -21.25
N ILE A 102 -10.98 -4.40 -20.95
CA ILE A 102 -11.08 -3.65 -19.70
C ILE A 102 -11.03 -2.16 -19.99
N GLU A 103 -11.74 -1.38 -19.19
CA GLU A 103 -11.66 0.09 -19.24
C GLU A 103 -10.99 0.64 -17.98
N ILE A 104 -10.07 1.59 -18.15
CA ILE A 104 -9.45 2.32 -17.04
C ILE A 104 -10.11 3.68 -16.92
N GLN A 105 -10.90 3.86 -15.87
CA GLN A 105 -11.67 5.08 -15.64
C GLN A 105 -11.18 5.83 -14.41
N LYS A 106 -10.99 7.15 -14.52
CA LYS A 106 -10.79 8.03 -13.37
C LYS A 106 -12.16 8.50 -12.87
N ARG A 107 -12.54 8.13 -11.65
CA ARG A 107 -13.81 8.53 -11.03
C ARG A 107 -13.55 9.05 -9.61
N GLY A 108 -14.00 10.26 -9.30
CA GLY A 108 -13.71 10.91 -8.01
C GLY A 108 -12.20 10.97 -7.73
N GLU A 109 -11.80 10.55 -6.53
CA GLU A 109 -10.39 10.51 -6.08
C GLU A 109 -9.68 9.18 -6.41
N GLY A 110 -10.16 8.42 -7.40
CA GLY A 110 -9.65 7.08 -7.69
C GLY A 110 -9.56 6.72 -9.16
N VAL A 111 -8.86 5.62 -9.40
CA VAL A 111 -8.71 4.94 -10.70
C VAL A 111 -9.36 3.57 -10.58
N HIS A 112 -10.21 3.25 -11.54
CA HIS A 112 -11.03 2.05 -11.56
C HIS A 112 -10.73 1.26 -12.84
N VAL A 113 -10.47 -0.03 -12.68
CA VAL A 113 -10.47 -0.97 -13.80
C VAL A 113 -11.84 -1.61 -13.85
N VAL A 114 -12.52 -1.45 -14.97
CA VAL A 114 -13.86 -1.97 -15.23
C VAL A 114 -13.73 -3.12 -16.22
N ALA A 115 -14.29 -4.27 -15.87
CA ALA A 115 -14.40 -5.44 -16.73
C ALA A 115 -15.87 -5.91 -16.69
N ASP A 116 -16.45 -6.24 -17.85
CA ASP A 116 -17.86 -6.65 -17.96
C ASP A 116 -18.85 -5.71 -17.24
N GLU A 117 -18.65 -4.40 -17.41
CA GLU A 117 -19.43 -3.32 -16.77
C GLU A 117 -19.32 -3.24 -15.23
N ILE A 118 -18.49 -4.09 -14.61
CA ILE A 118 -18.28 -4.15 -13.16
C ILE A 118 -16.92 -3.56 -12.81
N VAL A 119 -16.86 -2.79 -11.71
CA VAL A 119 -15.58 -2.30 -11.16
C VAL A 119 -14.85 -3.47 -10.50
N ALA A 120 -13.87 -4.03 -11.21
CA ALA A 120 -13.09 -5.18 -10.73
C ALA A 120 -11.92 -4.76 -9.85
N VAL A 121 -11.26 -3.63 -10.15
CA VAL A 121 -10.10 -3.14 -9.38
C VAL A 121 -10.26 -1.65 -9.09
N LYS A 122 -9.96 -1.24 -7.86
CA LYS A 122 -9.92 0.17 -7.45
C LYS A 122 -8.55 0.52 -6.88
N ARG A 123 -8.00 1.66 -7.29
CA ARG A 123 -6.77 2.27 -6.77
C ARG A 123 -6.95 3.76 -6.50
N ARG A 124 -6.14 4.33 -5.61
CA ARG A 124 -6.12 5.78 -5.33
C ARG A 124 -5.56 6.57 -6.50
N THR A 125 -4.49 6.08 -7.12
CA THR A 125 -3.78 6.81 -8.19
C THR A 125 -3.46 5.91 -9.37
N THR A 126 -3.20 6.51 -10.53
CA THR A 126 -2.70 5.77 -11.71
C THR A 126 -1.32 5.19 -11.45
N VAL A 127 -0.54 5.79 -10.56
CA VAL A 127 0.77 5.25 -10.14
C VAL A 127 0.59 3.94 -9.39
N ALA A 128 -0.36 3.86 -8.45
CA ALA A 128 -0.67 2.61 -7.76
C ALA A 128 -1.09 1.49 -8.75
N LEU A 129 -1.92 1.82 -9.74
CA LEU A 129 -2.31 0.87 -10.79
C LEU A 129 -1.11 0.41 -11.63
N ARG A 130 -0.23 1.34 -12.00
CA ARG A 130 1.01 1.07 -12.74
C ARG A 130 1.94 0.12 -11.97
N VAL A 131 2.13 0.40 -10.69
CA VAL A 131 2.97 -0.40 -9.79
C VAL A 131 2.46 -1.84 -9.70
N ASP A 132 1.15 -2.02 -9.57
CA ASP A 132 0.53 -3.34 -9.52
C ASP A 132 0.64 -4.07 -10.86
N ALA A 133 0.37 -3.39 -11.97
CA ALA A 133 0.60 -4.00 -13.28
C ALA A 133 2.07 -4.39 -13.49
N ALA A 134 3.03 -3.66 -12.94
CA ALA A 134 4.45 -4.05 -12.96
C ALA A 134 4.77 -5.28 -12.10
N ALA A 135 3.98 -5.54 -11.05
CA ALA A 135 4.15 -6.67 -10.15
C ALA A 135 3.56 -7.99 -10.68
N ILE A 136 2.51 -7.95 -11.52
CA ILE A 136 1.82 -9.16 -12.01
C ILE A 136 2.79 -10.21 -12.58
N PRO A 137 3.74 -9.88 -13.48
CA PRO A 137 4.70 -10.86 -13.99
C PRO A 137 5.64 -11.38 -12.91
N LEU A 138 6.07 -10.52 -11.97
CA LEU A 138 6.94 -10.95 -10.86
C LEU A 138 6.27 -11.98 -9.97
N LEU A 139 5.01 -11.74 -9.60
CA LEU A 139 4.24 -12.68 -8.79
C LEU A 139 4.01 -13.99 -9.54
N ARG A 140 3.65 -13.93 -10.82
CA ARG A 140 3.50 -15.13 -11.67
C ARG A 140 4.80 -15.94 -11.77
N ASP A 141 5.94 -15.28 -11.97
CA ASP A 141 7.22 -15.96 -12.20
C ASP A 141 7.80 -16.55 -10.90
N ARG A 142 7.51 -15.93 -9.76
CA ARG A 142 8.14 -16.24 -8.47
C ARG A 142 7.26 -17.04 -7.51
N CYS A 143 5.94 -16.98 -7.67
CA CYS A 143 4.98 -17.66 -6.81
C CYS A 143 4.30 -18.81 -7.59
N PRO A 144 4.69 -20.08 -7.38
CA PRO A 144 4.16 -21.22 -8.13
C PRO A 144 2.64 -21.36 -8.07
N ASP A 145 2.04 -21.00 -6.94
CA ASP A 145 0.60 -21.12 -6.71
C ASP A 145 -0.19 -19.92 -7.25
N TRP A 146 0.47 -18.92 -7.87
CA TRP A 146 -0.16 -17.70 -8.37
C TRP A 146 -1.39 -17.97 -9.24
N GLU A 147 -1.31 -18.92 -10.17
CA GLU A 147 -2.41 -19.21 -11.09
C GLU A 147 -3.61 -19.89 -10.40
N THR A 148 -3.41 -20.46 -9.21
CA THR A 148 -4.47 -21.12 -8.43
C THR A 148 -5.27 -20.14 -7.56
N LEU A 149 -4.75 -18.93 -7.34
CA LEU A 149 -5.38 -17.90 -6.54
C LEU A 149 -6.58 -17.28 -7.26
N SER A 150 -7.60 -16.96 -6.47
CA SER A 150 -8.72 -16.13 -6.90
C SER A 150 -8.27 -14.72 -7.28
N ILE A 151 -9.11 -14.00 -8.01
CA ILE A 151 -8.85 -12.61 -8.39
C ILE A 151 -8.67 -11.73 -7.15
N ASP A 152 -9.44 -11.96 -6.09
CA ASP A 152 -9.35 -11.18 -4.84
C ASP A 152 -8.02 -11.42 -4.11
N GLU A 153 -7.57 -12.68 -4.00
CA GLU A 153 -6.27 -13.02 -3.41
C GLU A 153 -5.11 -12.40 -4.22
N LYS A 154 -5.21 -12.42 -5.55
CA LYS A 154 -4.23 -11.76 -6.41
C LYS A 154 -4.23 -10.23 -6.21
N ASP A 155 -5.40 -9.60 -6.10
CA ASP A 155 -5.52 -8.16 -5.81
C ASP A 155 -4.92 -7.78 -4.45
N GLU A 156 -5.12 -8.64 -3.44
CA GLU A 156 -4.56 -8.48 -2.11
C GLU A 156 -3.03 -8.58 -2.11
N LEU A 157 -2.45 -9.57 -2.80
CA LEU A 157 -1.00 -9.70 -2.93
C LEU A 157 -0.36 -8.48 -3.60
N LEU A 158 -1.00 -7.93 -4.64
CA LEU A 158 -0.55 -6.71 -5.31
C LEU A 158 -0.53 -5.51 -4.36
N ARG A 159 -1.60 -5.33 -3.57
CA ARG A 159 -1.68 -4.28 -2.53
C ARG A 159 -0.62 -4.47 -1.45
N THR A 160 -0.42 -5.71 -1.00
CA THR A 160 0.54 -6.04 0.06
C THR A 160 1.97 -5.80 -0.40
N LEU A 161 2.32 -6.21 -1.63
CA LEU A 161 3.65 -6.02 -2.17
C LEU A 161 4.02 -4.52 -2.27
N ARG A 162 3.06 -3.65 -2.59
CA ARG A 162 3.28 -2.19 -2.64
C ARG A 162 3.77 -1.58 -1.35
N VAL A 163 3.41 -2.15 -0.21
CA VAL A 163 3.81 -1.65 1.12
C VAL A 163 5.33 -1.66 1.30
N PHE A 164 6.03 -2.58 0.61
CA PHE A 164 7.47 -2.74 0.75
C PHE A 164 8.30 -1.84 -0.18
N LEU A 165 7.66 -0.94 -0.95
CA LEU A 165 8.38 0.07 -1.74
C LEU A 165 8.97 1.13 -0.82
N GLU A 166 10.27 1.36 -0.92
CA GLU A 166 11.01 2.39 -0.18
C GLU A 166 11.21 3.67 -1.02
N THR A 167 11.07 3.57 -2.35
CA THR A 167 11.32 4.68 -3.28
C THR A 167 10.13 4.90 -4.20
N CYS A 168 9.78 6.17 -4.40
CA CYS A 168 8.65 6.59 -5.20
C CYS A 168 8.92 6.25 -6.66
N PRO A 169 8.09 5.40 -7.29
CA PRO A 169 8.29 5.02 -8.67
C PRO A 169 8.01 6.15 -9.65
N SER A 170 7.45 7.28 -9.19
CA SER A 170 7.15 8.44 -10.03
C SER A 170 8.26 9.49 -10.07
N CYS A 171 8.94 9.75 -8.96
CA CYS A 171 9.94 10.82 -8.86
C CYS A 171 11.30 10.36 -8.31
N GLY A 172 11.40 9.11 -7.83
CA GLY A 172 12.64 8.56 -7.29
C GLY A 172 12.98 9.00 -5.87
N GLU A 173 12.14 9.79 -5.22
CA GLU A 173 12.33 10.19 -3.82
C GLU A 173 11.93 9.08 -2.84
N GLU A 174 12.45 9.14 -1.62
CA GLU A 174 12.09 8.20 -0.55
C GLU A 174 10.59 8.30 -0.24
N LEU A 175 9.96 7.15 0.00
CA LEU A 175 8.57 7.09 0.41
C LEU A 175 8.44 7.26 1.91
N ALA A 176 7.50 8.10 2.32
CA ALA A 176 7.07 8.19 3.69
C ALA A 176 6.11 7.02 3.99
N HIS A 177 6.54 6.17 4.92
CA HIS A 177 5.74 5.12 5.51
C HIS A 177 5.13 5.68 6.81
N ASP A 178 3.83 5.99 6.80
CA ASP A 178 3.15 6.63 7.92
C ASP A 178 1.93 5.81 8.39
N THR A 179 1.39 6.17 9.55
CA THR A 179 0.13 5.65 10.09
C THR A 179 -0.77 6.85 10.38
N ASP A 180 -1.74 7.08 9.51
CA ASP A 180 -2.72 8.16 9.62
C ASP A 180 -3.95 7.68 10.40
N GLU A 181 -4.49 8.48 11.31
CA GLU A 181 -5.83 8.25 11.86
C GLU A 181 -6.88 8.88 10.94
N VAL A 182 -7.74 8.05 10.33
CA VAL A 182 -8.87 8.51 9.52
C VAL A 182 -10.14 8.43 10.34
N GLU A 183 -10.71 9.59 10.67
CA GLU A 183 -12.06 9.66 11.22
C GLU A 183 -13.07 9.50 10.09
N SER A 184 -13.79 8.37 10.11
CA SER A 184 -15.09 8.28 9.45
C SER A 184 -16.18 8.70 10.43
N CYS A 185 -17.35 9.17 9.94
CA CYS A 185 -18.42 9.77 10.74
C CYS A 185 -18.91 8.97 11.98
N CYS A 186 -18.51 7.71 12.14
CA CYS A 186 -18.86 6.86 13.28
C CYS A 186 -17.68 6.06 13.88
N SER A 187 -16.45 6.19 13.36
CA SER A 187 -15.27 5.50 13.90
C SER A 187 -13.96 6.16 13.46
N THR A 188 -13.02 6.26 14.40
CA THR A 188 -11.60 6.51 14.12
C THR A 188 -10.95 5.17 13.78
N GLN A 189 -10.21 5.11 12.68
CA GLN A 189 -9.44 3.94 12.30
C GLN A 189 -8.03 4.42 11.99
N GLU A 190 -7.00 3.79 12.57
CA GLU A 190 -5.66 4.01 12.07
C GLU A 190 -5.61 3.48 10.63
N VAL A 191 -4.74 3.99 9.79
CA VAL A 191 -4.57 3.57 8.40
C VAL A 191 -3.10 3.69 8.06
N TYR A 192 -2.48 2.60 7.63
CA TYR A 192 -1.14 2.67 7.07
C TYR A 192 -1.18 3.39 5.73
N THR A 193 -0.34 4.41 5.59
CA THR A 193 -0.24 5.19 4.36
C THR A 193 1.17 5.12 3.82
N LEU A 194 1.25 4.86 2.51
CA LEU A 194 2.49 4.98 1.76
C LEU A 194 2.35 6.18 0.84
N SER A 195 3.12 7.22 1.12
CA SER A 195 3.02 8.51 0.42
C SER A 195 4.39 9.01 -0.02
N CYS A 196 4.41 9.78 -1.10
CA CYS A 196 5.59 10.48 -1.55
C CYS A 196 5.38 11.98 -1.33
N GLU A 197 6.20 12.60 -0.49
CA GLU A 197 6.15 14.05 -0.23
C GLU A 197 6.62 14.85 -1.45
N GLY A 198 7.61 14.35 -2.19
CA GLY A 198 8.20 15.05 -3.35
C GLY A 198 7.24 15.28 -4.52
N CYS A 199 6.31 14.35 -4.76
CA CYS A 199 5.31 14.49 -5.82
C CYS A 199 3.86 14.50 -5.31
N ASP A 200 3.67 14.61 -3.99
CA ASP A 200 2.38 14.62 -3.29
C ASP A 200 1.44 13.50 -3.76
N ARG A 201 1.95 12.26 -3.80
CA ARG A 201 1.20 11.08 -4.27
C ARG A 201 1.06 10.05 -3.18
N ARG A 202 -0.18 9.67 -2.88
CA ARG A 202 -0.51 8.51 -2.05
C ARG A 202 -0.58 7.23 -2.90
N LEU A 203 0.29 6.27 -2.61
CA LEU A 203 0.44 5.01 -3.33
C LEU A 203 -0.44 3.91 -2.72
N SER A 204 -0.49 3.84 -1.40
CA SER A 204 -1.28 2.85 -0.67
C SER A 204 -1.92 3.48 0.56
N GLU A 205 -3.08 2.96 0.90
CA GLU A 205 -3.85 3.27 2.09
C GLU A 205 -4.51 1.97 2.52
N VAL A 206 -4.07 1.42 3.65
CA VAL A 206 -4.54 0.13 4.17
C VAL A 206 -5.05 0.37 5.58
N PRO A 207 -6.33 0.10 5.88
CA PRO A 207 -6.88 0.11 7.24
C PRO A 207 -5.92 -0.51 8.27
N SER A 208 -5.58 0.20 9.33
CA SER A 208 -5.03 -0.36 10.57
C SER A 208 -6.08 -0.24 11.67
N ASN A 209 -6.82 -1.33 11.88
CA ASN A 209 -7.96 -1.30 12.79
C ASN A 209 -7.55 -1.00 14.23
N SER A 210 -8.44 -0.26 14.91
CA SER A 210 -8.51 -0.01 16.35
C SER A 210 -9.12 -1.17 17.13
#